data_AF-A0A920NI13-F1
#
_entry.id   AF-A0A920NI13-F1
#
_cell.length_a   1.000
_cell.length_b   1.000
_cell.length_c   1.000
_cell.angle_alpha   90.00
_cell.angle_beta   90.00
_cell.angle_gamma   90.00
#
_symmetry.space_group_name_H-M   'P 1'
#
loop_
_entity.id
_entity.type
_entity.pdbx_description
1 polymer ?
#
loop_
_entity_poly.entity_id
_entity_poly.type
_entity_poly.pdbx_seq_one_letter_code
_entity_poly.pdbx_strand_id
1 'polypeptide(L)' 'MPQVEFKKLILSNGLEVIIHQDHSLPIVAVNVWYHVGSKNERVGRTGFAHLFEHMMFEGSKNHNLAILNHCKRSELL' A
#
# COMPACT_ATOMS: atom_id res chain seq x y z
N MET A 1 -2.25 18.10 18.63
CA MET A 1 -1.82 16.79 18.08
C MET A 1 -0.30 16.78 18.10
N PRO A 2 0.36 15.70 18.53
CA PRO A 2 1.82 15.64 18.53
C PRO A 2 2.34 15.75 17.10
N GLN A 3 3.42 16.52 16.91
CA GLN A 3 4.04 16.70 15.62
C GLN A 3 5.01 15.54 15.38
N VAL A 4 4.78 14.78 14.30
CA VAL A 4 5.65 13.67 13.91
C VAL A 4 6.69 14.21 12.94
N GLU A 5 7.98 14.02 13.24
CA GLU A 5 9.06 14.35 12.33
C GLU A 5 9.18 13.30 11.23
N PHE A 6 9.19 13.72 9.97
CA PHE A 6 9.38 12.83 8.83
C PHE A 6 10.16 13.53 7.71
N LYS A 7 10.83 12.75 6.88
CA LYS A 7 11.46 13.20 5.64
C LYS A 7 10.56 12.84 4.47
N LYS A 8 10.35 13.80 3.55
CA LYS A 8 9.64 13.59 2.29
C LYS A 8 10.61 13.78 1.11
N LEU A 9 10.57 12.88 0.14
CA LEU A 9 11.30 12.99 -1.12
C LEU A 9 10.49 12.41 -2.28
N ILE A 10 10.76 12.90 -3.49
CA ILE A 10 10.14 12.40 -4.72
C ILE A 10 11.25 11.77 -5.56
N LEU A 11 11.04 10.51 -5.96
CA LEU A 11 11.97 9.80 -6.83
C LEU A 11 11.86 10.30 -8.29
N SER A 12 12.85 9.99 -9.12
CA SER A 12 12.87 10.42 -10.53
C SER A 12 11.68 9.89 -11.35
N ASN A 13 11.04 8.80 -10.93
CA ASN A 13 9.84 8.23 -11.54
C ASN A 13 8.53 8.84 -10.98
N GLY A 14 8.60 9.84 -10.10
CA GLY A 14 7.44 10.51 -9.51
C GLY A 14 6.90 9.86 -8.22
N LEU A 15 7.47 8.75 -7.73
CA LEU A 15 7.02 8.15 -6.48
C LEU A 15 7.38 9.04 -5.28
N GLU A 16 6.37 9.42 -4.50
CA GLU A 16 6.57 10.10 -3.22
C GLU A 16 6.93 9.08 -2.13
N VAL A 17 8.01 9.34 -1.40
CA VAL A 17 8.47 8.52 -0.29
C VAL A 17 8.47 9.37 0.98
N ILE A 18 7.73 8.89 1.99
CA ILE A 18 7.68 9.46 3.33
C ILE A 18 8.41 8.51 4.28
N ILE A 19 9.40 9.02 5.01
CA ILE A 19 10.24 8.25 5.92
C ILE A 19 10.12 8.87 7.31
N HIS A 20 9.64 8.07 8.26
CA HIS A 20 9.72 8.36 9.68
C HIS A 20 10.64 7.33 10.32
N GLN A 21 11.65 7.80 11.06
CA GLN A 21 12.65 6.95 11.69
C GLN A 21 12.47 7.02 13.21
N ASP A 22 12.23 5.86 13.81
CA ASP A 22 12.15 5.68 15.26
C ASP A 22 13.06 4.50 15.65
N HIS A 23 13.89 4.70 16.68
CA HIS A 23 14.82 3.72 17.20
C HIS A 23 14.33 3.04 18.48
N SER A 24 13.09 3.29 18.89
CA SER A 24 12.49 2.67 20.08
C SER A 24 12.44 1.14 20.01
N LEU A 25 12.24 0.57 18.81
CA LEU A 25 12.14 -0.86 18.55
C LEU A 25 12.81 -1.24 17.22
N PRO A 26 13.43 -2.43 17.09
CA PRO A 26 14.03 -2.92 15.85
C PRO A 26 12.96 -3.48 14.90
N ILE A 27 11.93 -2.69 14.59
CA ILE A 27 10.81 -3.07 13.73
C ILE A 27 10.70 -2.05 12.59
N VAL A 28 10.34 -2.53 11.40
CA VAL A 28 10.08 -1.68 10.23
C VAL A 28 8.68 -1.97 9.70
N ALA A 29 7.92 -0.89 9.45
CA ALA A 29 6.66 -0.96 8.74
C ALA A 29 6.82 -0.27 7.37
N VAL A 30 6.38 -0.93 6.31
CA VAL A 30 6.41 -0.39 4.94
C VAL A 30 4.99 -0.45 4.39
N ASN A 31 4.50 0.70 3.91
CA ASN A 31 3.19 0.81 3.30
C ASN A 31 3.34 1.41 1.91
N VAL A 32 2.56 0.90 0.95
CA VAL A 32 2.47 1.46 -0.40
C VAL A 32 1.05 1.95 -0.60
N TRP A 33 0.91 3.22 -0.97
CA TRP A 33 -0.39 3.87 -1.12
C TRP A 33 -0.61 4.21 -2.58
N TYR A 34 -1.72 3.75 -3.14
CA TYR A 34 -2.14 4.11 -4.49
C TYR A 34 -3.23 5.17 -4.40
N HIS A 35 -3.09 6.25 -5.15
CA HIS A 35 -4.11 7.32 -5.19
C HIS A 35 -5.27 6.95 -6.12
N VAL A 36 -5.96 5.85 -5.81
CA VAL A 36 -7.11 5.31 -6.54
C VAL A 36 -8.05 4.59 -5.57
N GLY A 37 -9.34 4.60 -5.86
CA GLY A 37 -10.35 3.85 -5.10
C GLY A 37 -11.69 3.80 -5.84
N SER A 38 -12.75 3.36 -5.16
CA SER A 38 -14.11 3.26 -5.74
C SER A 38 -14.62 4.57 -6.36
N LYS A 39 -14.21 5.71 -5.82
CA LYS A 39 -14.52 7.05 -6.37
C LYS A 39 -14.04 7.24 -7.82
N ASN A 40 -13.03 6.51 -8.24
CA ASN A 40 -12.44 6.61 -9.58
C ASN A 40 -13.09 5.64 -10.59
N GLU A 41 -14.08 4.85 -10.18
CA GLU A 41 -14.70 3.85 -11.02
C GLU A 41 -15.73 4.44 -11.99
N ARG A 42 -15.92 3.76 -13.12
CA ARG A 42 -16.94 4.14 -14.11
C ARG A 42 -18.24 3.42 -13.79
N VAL A 43 -19.36 4.08 -14.06
CA VAL A 43 -20.69 3.44 -13.99
C VAL A 43 -20.69 2.19 -14.88
N GLY A 44 -21.17 1.07 -14.33
CA GLY A 44 -21.13 -0.24 -14.98
C GLY A 44 -19.79 -0.99 -14.87
N ARG A 45 -18.80 -0.44 -14.17
CA ARG A 45 -17.51 -1.09 -13.83
C ARG A 45 -17.11 -0.81 -12.39
N THR A 46 -18.02 -1.09 -11.47
CA THR A 46 -17.83 -0.90 -10.03
C THR A 46 -17.13 -2.11 -9.41
N GLY A 47 -16.38 -1.90 -8.33
CA GLY A 47 -15.68 -2.95 -7.57
C GLY A 47 -14.32 -3.37 -8.17
N PHE A 48 -13.82 -2.66 -9.18
CA PHE A 48 -12.53 -2.95 -9.82
C PHE A 48 -11.36 -2.60 -8.92
N ALA A 49 -11.42 -1.48 -8.20
CA ALA A 49 -10.35 -1.11 -7.27
C ALA A 49 -10.15 -2.21 -6.21
N HIS A 50 -11.25 -2.71 -5.65
CA HIS A 50 -11.24 -3.79 -4.68
C HIS A 50 -10.82 -5.13 -5.30
N LEU A 51 -11.32 -5.46 -6.49
CA LEU A 51 -10.90 -6.66 -7.20
C LEU A 51 -9.37 -6.67 -7.45
N PHE A 52 -8.79 -5.54 -7.85
CA PHE A 52 -7.35 -5.44 -8.04
C PHE A 52 -6.58 -5.60 -6.73
N GLU A 53 -7.10 -5.09 -5.61
CA GLU A 53 -6.53 -5.35 -4.28
C GLU A 53 -6.46 -6.85 -3.99
N HIS A 54 -7.55 -7.60 -4.23
CA HIS A 54 -7.54 -9.04 -4.07
C HIS A 54 -6.50 -9.72 -4.98
N MET A 55 -6.43 -9.32 -6.26
CA MET A 55 -5.48 -9.88 -7.21
C MET A 55 -4.02 -9.61 -6.84
N MET A 56 -3.71 -8.53 -6.11
CA MET A 56 -2.34 -8.26 -5.66
C MET A 56 -1.78 -9.40 -4.78
N PHE A 57 -2.64 -10.22 -4.18
CA PHE A 57 -2.24 -11.35 -3.34
C PHE A 57 -2.18 -12.69 -4.06
N GLU A 58 -2.58 -12.74 -5.34
CA GLU A 58 -2.59 -13.98 -6.15
C GLU A 58 -1.21 -14.33 -6.75
N GLY A 59 -0.16 -13.63 -6.34
CA GLY A 59 1.23 -13.88 -6.74
C GLY A 59 1.78 -12.93 -7.81
N SER A 60 3.09 -13.00 -8.04
CA SER A 60 3.81 -12.22 -9.05
C SER A 60 4.83 -13.10 -9.76
N LYS A 61 5.43 -12.58 -10.84
CA LYS A 61 6.50 -13.27 -11.58
C LYS A 61 7.63 -13.79 -10.67
N ASN A 62 7.92 -13.06 -9.58
CA ASN A 62 9.05 -13.35 -8.71
C ASN A 62 8.64 -13.96 -7.36
N HIS A 63 7.35 -14.15 -7.08
CA HIS A 63 6.84 -14.69 -5.80
C HIS A 63 5.50 -15.42 -6.01
N ASN A 64 5.43 -16.68 -5.58
CA ASN A 64 4.22 -17.51 -5.70
C ASN A 64 3.22 -17.28 -4.53
N LEU A 65 1.96 -17.66 -4.76
CA LEU A 65 0.74 -17.46 -3.95
C LEU A 65 0.88 -17.60 -2.42
N ALA A 66 1.76 -18.47 -1.92
CA ALA A 66 1.80 -18.83 -0.49
C ALA A 66 2.30 -17.71 0.44
N ILE A 67 3.16 -16.80 -0.02
CA ILE A 67 3.77 -15.75 0.83
C ILE A 67 2.83 -14.55 1.01
N LEU A 68 2.08 -14.18 -0.03
CA LEU A 68 1.28 -12.95 -0.05
C LEU A 68 -0.02 -13.05 0.77
N ASN A 69 -0.57 -14.26 0.93
CA ASN A 69 -1.81 -14.48 1.68
C ASN A 69 -1.73 -14.12 3.17
N HIS A 70 -0.53 -14.04 3.76
CA HIS A 70 -0.36 -13.59 5.16
C HIS A 70 -0.63 -12.09 5.35
N CYS A 71 -0.65 -11.30 4.27
CA CYS A 71 -0.80 -9.85 4.29
C CYS A 71 -2.28 -9.38 4.24
N LYS A 72 -3.24 -10.30 4.25
CA LYS A 72 -4.71 -10.08 4.17
C LYS A 72 -5.35 -9.37 5.39
N ARG A 73 -4.60 -8.85 6.36
CA ARG A 73 -5.15 -8.39 7.65
C ARG A 73 -5.07 -6.87 7.86
N SER A 74 -5.61 -6.10 6.92
CA SER A 74 -5.94 -4.68 7.15
C SER A 74 -7.10 -4.17 6.29
N GLU A 75 -8.24 -4.85 6.27
CA GLU A 75 -9.49 -4.27 5.77
C GLU A 75 -10.27 -3.64 6.94
N LEU A 76 -10.02 -2.36 7.20
CA LEU A 76 -10.96 -1.48 7.92
C LEU A 76 -10.78 -0.03 7.46
N LEU A 77 -11.21 0.25 6.23
CA LEU A 77 -11.68 1.55 5.76
C LEU A 77 -12.80 1.34 4.74
#